data_AF-A0A9Q1CY45-F1
#
_entry.id   AF-A0A9Q1CY45-F1
#
_cell.length_a   1.000
_cell.length_b   1.000
_cell.length_c   1.000
_cell.angle_alpha   90.00
_cell.angle_beta   90.00
_cell.angle_gamma   90.00
#
_symmetry.space_group_name_H-M   'P 1'
#
loop_
_entity.id
_entity.type
_entity.pdbx_description
1 polymer ?
#
loop_
_entity_poly.entity_id
_entity_poly.type
_entity_poly.pdbx_seq_one_letter_code
_entity_poly.pdbx_strand_id
1 'polypeptide(L)'
;MENCVESVKGNFSRPKTTNVRVSLPMVCFIWQIAMLSLFGIIIRYNDESDTHWIKHRRRGGENYFYFRYLSFHNVHMMIFVGLAFLMTFLKKYSFSAMGFNFLMAAFGIQWTLLMQGWFQSLDPAGIKIKNAEYPDLRKHYSHMATHLTPDVYAKLCHKVTPNGFTLDQAIQTGVDNPGEPLVESVGMVAGDEESYEVFADLFYPVILERHNGYNPHTMTQPTDLDASKIRGGQFDERYVLSTRVRTGRSIRGFSLPPACTRAERREVQRIVADALAGLQGELEGHYYHLAEMTEQEKQQLTDDHFLFGKPASLFMISTRMARDWPDARGIWHNKQKTFLVWVNEEDHTRVISMEKGGNMKRVFERFCKGLKEVERLIMEKGWEFMWNERVGYILTCPSNLGTGLRTSIHITLPHLSKVTHLCEKMAPLFLPGQAQSSCLLRQRALHAFAETRDWGEDTDVVDAVFDISNLDRLGLSEVQLVQMMIDGVNYLIDCEKKLEKGQDIHIPPPISQFK
;
A
#
# COMPACT_ATOMS: atom_id res chain seq x y z
N MET A 1 -28.94 74.39 -11.02
CA MET A 1 -28.19 73.17 -10.64
C MET A 1 -26.98 73.51 -9.75
N GLU A 2 -27.08 74.52 -8.86
CA GLU A 2 -25.99 74.88 -7.94
C GLU A 2 -26.31 74.59 -6.46
N ASN A 3 -27.57 74.39 -6.09
CA ASN A 3 -27.95 74.16 -4.67
C ASN A 3 -27.84 72.70 -4.19
N CYS A 4 -27.35 71.77 -5.00
CA CYS A 4 -27.17 70.37 -4.58
C CYS A 4 -25.70 70.03 -4.23
N VAL A 5 -24.75 70.89 -4.59
CA VAL A 5 -23.31 70.66 -4.36
C VAL A 5 -22.84 71.21 -3.01
N GLU A 6 -23.59 72.13 -2.39
CA GLU A 6 -23.25 72.64 -1.05
C GLU A 6 -23.68 71.71 0.09
N SER A 7 -24.69 70.85 -0.11
CA SER A 7 -25.15 69.91 0.93
C SER A 7 -24.16 68.78 1.21
N VAL A 8 -23.36 68.38 0.21
CA VAL A 8 -22.40 67.26 0.34
C VAL A 8 -21.05 67.72 0.90
N LYS A 9 -20.70 69.01 0.78
CA LYS A 9 -19.46 69.56 1.38
C LYS A 9 -19.58 69.82 2.88
N GLY A 10 -20.78 70.01 3.41
CA GLY A 10 -21.03 70.26 4.84
C GLY A 10 -20.85 69.05 5.77
N ASN A 11 -20.85 67.82 5.24
CA ASN A 11 -20.68 66.60 6.04
C ASN A 11 -19.24 66.10 6.16
N PHE A 12 -18.31 66.62 5.34
CA PHE A 12 -16.90 66.19 5.36
C PHE A 12 -15.97 67.10 6.18
N SER A 13 -16.50 68.17 6.78
CA SER A 13 -15.76 69.14 7.59
C SER A 13 -16.19 69.13 9.06
N ARG A 14 -16.61 67.98 9.60
CA ARG A 14 -16.58 67.78 11.06
C ARG A 14 -15.15 67.44 11.48
N PRO A 15 -14.57 68.08 12.51
CA PRO A 15 -13.32 67.61 13.08
C PRO A 15 -13.54 66.15 13.48
N LYS A 16 -12.86 65.21 12.82
CA LYS A 16 -12.88 63.80 13.20
C LYS A 16 -12.27 63.73 14.59
N THR A 17 -13.11 63.78 15.62
CA THR A 17 -12.73 63.43 16.97
C THR A 17 -12.21 62.01 16.90
N THR A 18 -10.89 61.84 17.04
CA THR A 18 -10.19 60.56 17.16
C THR A 18 -10.49 59.92 18.51
N ASN A 19 -11.78 59.76 18.83
CA ASN A 19 -12.23 59.00 19.98
C ASN A 19 -12.47 57.54 19.58
N VAL A 20 -11.49 56.95 18.90
CA VAL A 20 -11.44 55.53 18.53
C VAL A 20 -11.46 54.64 19.79
N ARG A 21 -11.11 55.22 20.96
CA ARG A 21 -11.18 54.57 22.27
C ARG A 21 -12.58 54.11 22.67
N VAL A 22 -13.64 54.72 22.14
CA VAL A 22 -15.03 54.37 22.50
C VAL A 22 -15.77 53.74 21.33
N SER A 23 -15.53 54.21 20.11
CA SER A 23 -16.19 53.65 18.92
C SER A 23 -15.71 52.26 18.55
N LEU A 24 -14.40 51.98 18.62
CA LEU A 24 -13.85 50.67 18.25
C LEU A 24 -14.34 49.56 19.21
N PRO A 25 -14.29 49.72 20.54
CA PRO A 25 -14.83 48.70 21.45
C PRO A 25 -16.33 48.46 21.26
N MET A 26 -17.14 49.50 21.01
CA MET A 26 -18.57 49.33 20.73
C MET A 26 -18.80 48.53 19.44
N VAL A 27 -18.07 48.82 18.38
CA VAL A 27 -18.16 48.08 17.11
C VAL A 27 -17.73 46.61 17.30
N CYS A 28 -16.62 46.37 18.01
CA CYS A 28 -16.17 45.01 18.31
C CYS A 28 -17.19 44.25 19.17
N PHE A 29 -17.84 44.91 20.13
CA PHE A 29 -18.85 44.29 20.99
C PHE A 29 -20.10 43.88 20.20
N ILE A 30 -20.62 44.78 19.35
CA ILE A 30 -21.75 44.48 18.47
C ILE A 30 -21.40 43.34 17.50
N TRP A 31 -20.21 43.40 16.89
CA TRP A 31 -19.71 42.34 16.00
C TRP A 31 -19.61 41.00 16.72
N GLN A 32 -19.09 40.98 17.96
CA GLN A 32 -18.96 39.75 18.74
C GLN A 32 -20.32 39.13 19.08
N ILE A 33 -21.32 39.94 19.44
CA ILE A 33 -22.68 39.45 19.69
C ILE A 33 -23.28 38.85 18.40
N ALA A 34 -23.10 39.51 17.26
CA ALA A 34 -23.56 39.00 15.97
C ALA A 34 -22.87 37.66 15.62
N MET A 35 -21.54 37.57 15.78
CA MET A 35 -20.79 36.34 15.54
C MET A 35 -21.24 35.21 16.48
N LEU A 36 -21.43 35.46 17.78
CA LEU A 36 -21.90 34.44 18.72
C LEU A 36 -23.28 33.90 18.35
N SER A 37 -24.17 34.79 17.89
CA SER A 37 -25.52 34.42 17.47
C SER A 37 -25.47 33.56 16.20
N LEU A 38 -24.65 33.95 15.22
CA LEU A 38 -24.44 33.20 13.99
C LEU A 38 -23.74 31.85 14.25
N PHE A 39 -22.76 31.79 15.16
CA PHE A 39 -22.12 30.55 15.57
C PHE A 39 -23.12 29.56 16.19
N GLY A 40 -23.99 30.03 17.09
CA GLY A 40 -25.00 29.17 17.73
C GLY A 40 -26.03 28.60 16.76
N ILE A 41 -26.27 29.29 15.64
CA ILE A 41 -27.25 28.87 14.62
C ILE A 41 -26.59 27.97 13.56
N ILE A 42 -25.40 28.35 13.08
CA ILE A 42 -24.77 27.78 11.88
C ILE A 42 -23.80 26.65 12.24
N ILE A 43 -23.11 26.74 13.38
CA ILE A 43 -22.05 25.78 13.72
C ILE A 43 -22.60 24.69 14.63
N ARG A 44 -22.36 23.44 14.24
CA ARG A 44 -22.59 22.24 15.06
C ARG A 44 -21.25 21.62 15.41
N TYR A 45 -21.04 21.35 16.70
CA TYR A 45 -19.84 20.68 17.18
C TYR A 45 -20.01 19.16 17.08
N ASN A 46 -18.95 18.45 16.72
CA ASN A 46 -18.92 16.98 16.79
C ASN A 46 -18.79 16.52 18.25
N ASP A 47 -19.24 15.30 18.53
CA ASP A 47 -19.20 14.69 19.87
C ASP A 47 -17.78 14.64 20.47
N GLU A 48 -16.75 14.53 19.61
CA GLU A 48 -15.33 14.53 20.03
C GLU A 48 -14.83 15.91 20.48
N SER A 49 -15.50 16.98 20.05
CA SER A 49 -15.21 18.36 20.46
C SER A 49 -16.09 18.84 21.63
N ASP A 50 -16.98 17.98 22.14
CA ASP A 50 -17.83 18.31 23.29
C ASP A 50 -17.00 18.35 24.59
N THR A 51 -17.17 19.42 25.36
CA THR A 51 -16.61 19.57 26.73
C THR A 51 -17.00 18.43 27.69
N HIS A 52 -18.09 17.71 27.41
CA HIS A 52 -18.51 16.52 28.16
C HIS A 52 -17.98 15.20 27.60
N TRP A 53 -17.08 15.22 26.60
CA TRP A 53 -16.42 14.05 26.02
C TRP A 53 -15.95 13.01 27.05
N ILE A 54 -15.40 13.46 28.20
CA ILE A 54 -14.94 12.58 29.29
C ILE A 54 -16.06 11.67 29.84
N LYS A 55 -17.32 12.10 29.80
CA LYS A 55 -18.48 11.28 30.22
C LYS A 55 -18.94 10.29 29.15
N HIS A 56 -18.66 10.57 27.87
CA HIS A 56 -18.94 9.68 26.73
C HIS A 56 -17.87 8.60 26.51
N ARG A 57 -16.74 8.68 27.23
CA ARG A 57 -15.65 7.70 27.25
C ARG A 57 -16.09 6.37 27.88
N ARG A 58 -16.85 5.54 27.16
CA ARG A 58 -17.19 4.17 27.58
C ARG A 58 -16.31 3.07 26.98
N ARG A 59 -15.46 3.37 26.01
CA ARG A 59 -14.51 2.40 25.43
C ARG A 59 -13.26 3.13 24.97
N GLY A 60 -12.16 3.02 25.73
CA GLY A 60 -10.73 3.14 25.38
C GLY A 60 -10.17 4.05 24.27
N GLY A 61 -10.94 4.78 23.46
CA GLY A 61 -10.44 5.58 22.34
C GLY A 61 -9.73 6.84 22.81
N GLU A 62 -8.51 7.05 22.29
CA GLU A 62 -7.81 8.33 22.45
C GLU A 62 -8.44 9.38 21.54
N ASN A 63 -8.63 10.59 22.07
CA ASN A 63 -9.21 11.68 21.30
C ASN A 63 -8.11 12.32 20.44
N TYR A 64 -8.13 12.00 19.15
CA TYR A 64 -7.12 12.39 18.18
C TYR A 64 -7.01 13.92 18.01
N PHE A 65 -8.09 14.65 18.28
CA PHE A 65 -8.09 16.11 18.31
C PHE A 65 -7.13 16.66 19.38
N TYR A 66 -7.17 16.12 20.60
CA TYR A 66 -6.28 16.57 21.69
C TYR A 66 -4.81 16.21 21.43
N PHE A 67 -4.54 15.08 20.78
CA PHE A 67 -3.19 14.69 20.38
C PHE A 67 -2.62 15.62 19.31
N ARG A 68 -3.37 15.86 18.22
CA ARG A 68 -2.96 16.77 17.13
C ARG A 68 -2.87 18.23 17.60
N TYR A 69 -3.77 18.68 18.47
CA TYR A 69 -3.76 20.04 19.01
C TYR A 69 -2.41 20.40 19.67
N LEU A 70 -1.84 19.46 20.43
CA LEU A 70 -0.55 19.66 21.09
C LEU A 70 0.60 19.79 20.07
N SER A 71 0.53 19.08 18.94
CA SER A 71 1.53 19.16 17.86
C SER A 71 1.52 20.52 17.14
N PHE A 72 0.36 21.15 16.97
CA PHE A 72 0.22 22.44 16.30
C PHE A 72 0.36 23.65 17.23
N HIS A 73 0.40 23.43 18.56
CA HIS A 73 0.53 24.50 19.55
C HIS A 73 1.74 25.40 19.29
N ASN A 74 2.88 24.80 18.92
CA ASN A 74 4.11 25.54 18.63
C ASN A 74 4.00 26.39 17.36
N VAL A 75 3.28 25.93 16.34
CA VAL A 75 3.07 26.68 15.08
C VAL A 75 2.15 27.87 15.33
N HIS A 76 1.06 27.67 16.08
CA HIS A 76 0.18 28.78 16.46
C HIS A 76 0.90 29.82 17.33
N MET A 77 1.70 29.38 18.31
CA MET A 77 2.55 30.28 19.09
C MET A 77 3.55 31.05 18.21
N MET A 78 4.20 30.38 17.27
CA MET A 78 5.17 31.01 16.36
C MET A 78 4.51 32.07 15.45
N ILE A 79 3.33 31.79 14.90
CA ILE A 79 2.59 32.74 14.05
C ILE A 79 2.11 33.94 14.86
N PHE A 80 1.50 33.71 16.04
CA PHE A 80 0.88 34.81 16.80
C PHE A 80 1.88 35.63 17.61
N VAL A 81 2.91 35.01 18.19
CA VAL A 81 3.95 35.73 18.96
C VAL A 81 5.04 36.29 18.03
N GLY A 82 5.45 35.53 17.01
CA GLY A 82 6.55 35.91 16.10
C GLY A 82 6.24 37.13 15.21
N LEU A 83 5.08 37.12 14.52
CA LEU A 83 4.66 38.27 13.68
C LEU A 83 4.28 39.50 14.51
N ALA A 84 3.75 39.31 15.72
CA ALA A 84 3.38 40.41 16.60
C ALA A 84 4.60 41.16 17.16
N PHE A 85 5.69 40.44 17.50
CA PHE A 85 6.95 41.05 17.94
C PHE A 85 7.72 41.76 16.81
N LEU A 86 7.62 41.29 15.58
CA LEU A 86 8.22 41.96 14.43
C LEU A 86 7.62 43.37 14.21
N MET A 87 6.33 43.53 14.50
CA MET A 87 5.60 44.80 14.32
C MET A 87 5.66 45.74 15.53
N THR A 88 6.15 45.30 16.71
CA THR A 88 6.33 46.19 17.87
C THR A 88 7.40 47.26 17.68
N PHE A 89 8.25 47.16 16.64
CA PHE A 89 9.29 48.15 16.33
C PHE A 89 8.81 49.32 15.45
N LEU A 90 7.55 49.32 14.97
CA LEU A 90 7.04 50.37 14.09
C LEU A 90 6.05 51.30 14.81
N LYS A 91 6.62 52.44 15.25
CA LYS A 91 6.01 53.75 15.52
C LYS A 91 5.30 53.97 16.88
N LYS A 92 5.80 55.01 17.56
CA LYS A 92 5.58 55.49 18.94
C LYS A 92 4.15 55.93 19.34
N TYR A 93 3.13 55.89 18.47
CA TYR A 93 1.79 56.46 18.79
C TYR A 93 0.57 55.80 18.11
N SER A 94 0.54 54.47 17.96
CA SER A 94 -0.71 53.76 17.57
C SER A 94 -1.08 52.70 18.61
N PHE A 95 -2.35 52.27 18.64
CA PHE A 95 -2.80 51.10 19.42
C PHE A 95 -1.79 49.96 19.23
N SER A 96 -1.40 49.26 20.30
CA SER A 96 -0.32 48.26 20.25
C SER A 96 -0.49 47.37 19.02
N ALA A 97 0.47 47.39 18.09
CA ALA A 97 0.39 46.64 16.84
C ALA A 97 0.10 45.15 17.10
N MET A 98 0.60 44.65 18.23
CA MET A 98 0.28 43.34 18.79
C MET A 98 -1.22 43.12 19.02
N GLY A 99 -1.90 44.01 19.75
CA GLY A 99 -3.34 43.89 20.02
C GLY A 99 -4.22 43.94 18.76
N PHE A 100 -3.86 44.76 17.77
CA PHE A 100 -4.59 44.81 16.50
C PHE A 100 -4.39 43.55 15.65
N ASN A 101 -3.17 42.98 15.65
CA ASN A 101 -2.90 41.70 15.00
C ASN A 101 -3.67 40.55 15.64
N PHE A 102 -3.73 40.50 16.98
CA PHE A 102 -4.56 39.52 17.68
C PHE A 102 -6.05 39.70 17.36
N LEU A 103 -6.54 40.93 17.27
CA LEU A 103 -7.92 41.22 16.90
C LEU A 103 -8.24 40.77 15.47
N MET A 104 -7.38 41.10 14.50
CA MET A 104 -7.51 40.69 13.10
C MET A 104 -7.44 39.17 12.95
N ALA A 105 -6.55 38.51 13.68
CA ALA A 105 -6.45 37.06 13.72
C ALA A 105 -7.71 36.41 14.28
N ALA A 106 -8.20 36.91 15.41
CA ALA A 106 -9.42 36.41 16.04
C ALA A 106 -10.62 36.57 15.10
N PHE A 107 -10.76 37.72 14.45
CA PHE A 107 -11.81 37.95 13.45
C PHE A 107 -11.64 37.08 12.21
N GLY A 108 -10.41 36.88 11.73
CA GLY A 108 -10.12 35.99 10.61
C GLY A 108 -10.55 34.55 10.92
N ILE A 109 -10.16 34.02 12.09
CA ILE A 109 -10.53 32.67 12.52
C ILE A 109 -12.05 32.55 12.70
N GLN A 110 -12.68 33.50 13.40
CA GLN A 110 -14.13 33.50 13.60
C GLN A 110 -14.88 33.52 12.26
N TRP A 111 -14.45 34.37 11.34
CA TRP A 111 -15.06 34.46 10.01
C TRP A 111 -14.83 33.19 9.18
N THR A 112 -13.62 32.63 9.18
CA THR A 112 -13.31 31.38 8.46
C THR A 112 -14.16 30.23 8.97
N LEU A 113 -14.27 30.06 10.29
CA LEU A 113 -15.11 29.02 10.90
C LEU A 113 -16.59 29.21 10.56
N LEU A 114 -17.06 30.46 10.57
CA LEU A 114 -18.44 30.79 10.20
C LEU A 114 -18.71 30.49 8.73
N MET A 115 -17.83 30.92 7.82
CA MET A 115 -17.95 30.66 6.39
C MET A 115 -17.90 29.16 6.12
N GLN A 116 -17.04 28.42 6.80
CA GLN A 116 -16.98 26.96 6.69
C GLN A 116 -18.31 26.32 7.11
N GLY A 117 -18.88 26.69 8.25
CA GLY A 117 -20.20 26.22 8.68
C GLY A 117 -21.33 26.65 7.73
N TRP A 118 -21.24 27.85 7.16
CA TRP A 118 -22.25 28.36 6.24
C TRP A 118 -22.20 27.66 4.87
N PHE A 119 -21.02 27.45 4.29
CA PHE A 119 -20.86 26.65 3.08
C PHE A 119 -21.34 25.21 3.28
N GLN A 120 -21.17 24.64 4.48
CA GLN A 120 -21.74 23.35 4.86
C GLN A 120 -23.28 23.37 4.91
N SER A 121 -23.90 24.49 5.31
CA SER A 121 -25.36 24.62 5.42
C SER A 121 -26.09 24.84 4.08
N LEU A 122 -25.38 25.23 3.02
CA LEU A 122 -25.94 25.56 1.71
C LEU A 122 -26.05 24.36 0.74
N ASP A 123 -25.57 23.18 1.14
CA ASP A 123 -25.67 21.96 0.32
C ASP A 123 -27.12 21.39 0.43
N PRO A 124 -27.98 21.48 -0.61
CA PRO A 124 -29.42 21.18 -0.50
C PRO A 124 -29.73 19.68 -0.54
N ALA A 125 -28.75 18.87 -0.88
CA ALA A 125 -28.84 17.43 -0.70
C ALA A 125 -28.42 17.14 0.74
N GLY A 126 -29.24 16.43 1.52
CA GLY A 126 -28.87 15.88 2.83
C GLY A 126 -27.75 14.83 2.76
N ILE A 127 -26.74 15.04 1.92
CA ILE A 127 -25.46 14.38 1.91
C ILE A 127 -24.77 14.86 3.18
N LYS A 128 -24.89 14.03 4.22
CA LYS A 128 -23.99 13.99 5.37
C LYS A 128 -22.60 14.40 4.89
N ILE A 129 -22.01 15.40 5.53
CA ILE A 129 -20.60 15.83 5.46
C ILE A 129 -19.83 14.98 4.44
N LYS A 130 -19.43 15.55 3.29
CA LYS A 130 -18.26 15.02 2.56
C LYS A 130 -17.21 14.82 3.64
N ASN A 131 -16.98 13.57 4.06
CA ASN A 131 -16.16 13.26 5.23
C ASN A 131 -14.92 14.14 5.11
N ALA A 132 -14.68 15.03 6.08
CA ALA A 132 -13.61 16.03 5.96
C ALA A 132 -12.23 15.36 5.76
N GLU A 133 -12.16 14.06 6.06
CA GLU A 133 -11.02 13.18 5.95
C GLU A 133 -10.98 12.34 4.66
N TYR A 134 -11.99 12.42 3.78
CA TYR A 134 -11.98 11.71 2.50
C TYR A 134 -10.79 12.17 1.64
N PRO A 135 -9.94 11.24 1.14
CA PRO A 135 -8.72 11.61 0.44
C PRO A 135 -9.00 12.23 -0.95
N ASP A 136 -8.17 13.18 -1.36
CA ASP A 136 -8.19 13.71 -2.72
C ASP A 136 -7.43 12.76 -3.67
N LEU A 137 -8.18 11.97 -4.41
CA LEU A 137 -7.65 10.93 -5.31
C LEU A 137 -7.75 11.30 -6.81
N ARG A 138 -7.94 12.58 -7.13
CA ARG A 138 -8.18 13.04 -8.52
C ARG A 138 -7.03 12.76 -9.51
N LYS A 139 -5.83 12.48 -9.01
CA LYS A 139 -4.62 12.23 -9.82
C LYS A 139 -3.95 10.91 -9.43
N HIS A 140 -4.74 9.94 -8.98
CA HIS A 140 -4.26 8.67 -8.46
C HIS A 140 -4.63 7.52 -9.40
N TYR A 141 -3.69 6.61 -9.60
CA TYR A 141 -3.72 5.48 -10.52
C TYR A 141 -3.43 4.20 -9.73
N SER A 142 -4.41 3.79 -8.93
CA SER A 142 -4.38 2.52 -8.18
C SER A 142 -5.77 1.92 -8.10
N HIS A 143 -5.86 0.60 -7.97
CA HIS A 143 -7.16 -0.09 -7.83
C HIS A 143 -7.94 0.43 -6.61
N MET A 144 -7.26 0.73 -5.50
CA MET A 144 -7.88 1.38 -4.33
C MET A 144 -8.53 2.71 -4.71
N ALA A 145 -7.83 3.56 -5.47
CA ALA A 145 -8.36 4.86 -5.87
C ALA A 145 -9.54 4.77 -6.85
N THR A 146 -9.57 3.75 -7.71
CA THR A 146 -10.69 3.48 -8.61
C THR A 146 -11.95 3.06 -7.85
N HIS A 147 -11.79 2.32 -6.75
CA HIS A 147 -12.91 1.72 -6.01
C HIS A 147 -13.32 2.46 -4.73
N LEU A 148 -12.47 3.33 -4.18
CA LEU A 148 -12.85 4.14 -3.03
C LEU A 148 -13.84 5.22 -3.48
N THR A 149 -15.04 5.19 -2.89
CA THR A 149 -16.07 6.21 -3.07
C THR A 149 -16.38 6.89 -1.74
N PRO A 150 -16.94 8.12 -1.75
CA PRO A 150 -17.36 8.79 -0.52
C PRO A 150 -18.30 7.94 0.34
N ASP A 151 -19.19 7.16 -0.27
CA ASP A 151 -20.13 6.28 0.42
C ASP A 151 -19.43 5.08 1.06
N VAL A 152 -18.49 4.43 0.34
CA VAL A 152 -17.68 3.33 0.88
C VAL A 152 -16.82 3.83 2.03
N TYR A 153 -16.16 4.98 1.86
CA TYR A 153 -15.34 5.58 2.91
C TYR A 153 -16.19 5.93 4.15
N ALA A 154 -17.34 6.60 3.99
CA ALA A 154 -18.22 6.94 5.11
C ALA A 154 -18.78 5.70 5.84
N LYS A 155 -18.97 4.59 5.12
CA LYS A 155 -19.39 3.31 5.71
C LYS A 155 -18.28 2.65 6.53
N LEU A 156 -17.02 2.83 6.14
CA LEU A 156 -15.88 2.06 6.67
C LEU A 156 -14.95 2.87 7.59
N CYS A 157 -14.94 4.21 7.53
CA CYS A 157 -13.94 5.06 8.21
C CYS A 157 -13.96 4.94 9.74
N HIS A 158 -15.11 4.60 10.34
CA HIS A 158 -15.23 4.39 11.78
C HIS A 158 -15.08 2.92 12.21
N LYS A 159 -14.90 2.00 11.26
CA LYS A 159 -14.65 0.60 11.57
C LYS A 159 -13.19 0.41 11.94
N VAL A 160 -12.97 -0.48 12.90
CA VAL A 160 -11.65 -0.90 13.36
C VAL A 160 -11.63 -2.42 13.47
N THR A 161 -10.49 -3.02 13.16
CA THR A 161 -10.26 -4.45 13.41
C THR A 161 -10.10 -4.70 14.91
N PRO A 162 -10.14 -5.97 15.39
CA PRO A 162 -9.93 -6.27 16.80
C PRO A 162 -8.60 -5.71 17.36
N ASN A 163 -7.57 -5.62 16.53
CA ASN A 163 -6.25 -5.08 16.88
C ASN A 163 -6.13 -3.55 16.67
N GLY A 164 -7.21 -2.89 16.28
CA GLY A 164 -7.26 -1.44 16.12
C GLY A 164 -6.73 -0.93 14.78
N PHE A 165 -6.59 -1.79 13.77
CA PHE A 165 -6.23 -1.36 12.42
C PHE A 165 -7.42 -0.64 11.76
N THR A 166 -7.16 0.49 11.09
CA THR A 166 -8.20 1.35 10.50
C THR A 166 -8.19 1.33 8.98
N LEU A 167 -9.28 1.80 8.36
CA LEU A 167 -9.34 1.99 6.91
C LEU A 167 -8.24 2.94 6.42
N ASP A 168 -8.02 4.06 7.11
CA ASP A 168 -7.00 5.04 6.71
C ASP A 168 -5.60 4.43 6.69
N GLN A 169 -5.27 3.58 7.67
CA GLN A 169 -4.01 2.86 7.68
C GLN A 169 -3.90 1.87 6.50
N ALA A 170 -5.01 1.23 6.12
CA ALA A 170 -5.06 0.32 4.99
C ALA A 170 -4.78 1.05 3.65
N ILE A 171 -5.36 2.23 3.45
CA ILE A 171 -5.28 2.98 2.18
C ILE A 171 -4.13 4.00 2.12
N GLN A 172 -3.45 4.27 3.24
CA GLN A 172 -2.42 5.32 3.34
C GLN A 172 -1.39 5.23 2.21
N THR A 173 -0.96 4.02 1.87
CA THR A 173 0.02 3.83 0.79
C THR A 173 -0.49 4.26 -0.57
N GLY A 174 -1.77 4.02 -0.89
CA GLY A 174 -2.36 4.50 -2.14
C GLY A 174 -2.62 6.00 -2.10
N VAL A 175 -2.92 6.58 -0.95
CA VAL A 175 -3.07 8.04 -0.80
C VAL A 175 -1.73 8.75 -1.01
N ASP A 176 -0.66 8.25 -0.40
CA ASP A 176 0.68 8.85 -0.47
C ASP A 176 1.36 8.64 -1.83
N ASN A 177 1.04 7.54 -2.51
CA ASN A 177 1.67 7.15 -3.77
C ASN A 177 0.63 7.16 -4.91
N PRO A 178 0.54 8.26 -5.69
CA PRO A 178 -0.46 8.38 -6.75
C PRO A 178 -0.29 7.38 -7.90
N GLY A 179 0.84 6.67 -7.97
CA GLY A 179 1.12 5.73 -9.04
C GLY A 179 1.30 6.41 -10.40
N GLU A 180 1.34 5.59 -11.45
CA GLU A 180 1.48 6.06 -12.83
C GLU A 180 0.38 5.46 -13.71
N PRO A 181 -0.15 6.18 -14.71
CA PRO A 181 -1.25 5.71 -15.56
C PRO A 181 -0.99 4.38 -16.28
N LEU A 182 0.28 4.05 -16.52
CA LEU A 182 0.67 2.83 -17.21
C LEU A 182 0.89 1.66 -16.25
N VAL A 183 1.12 1.90 -14.96
CA VAL A 183 1.39 0.85 -13.96
C VAL A 183 0.45 1.04 -12.78
N GLU A 184 -0.71 0.40 -12.88
CA GLU A 184 -1.68 0.38 -11.79
C GLU A 184 -1.16 -0.45 -10.62
N SER A 185 -1.02 0.19 -9.47
CA SER A 185 -0.70 -0.45 -8.19
C SER A 185 -1.99 -0.82 -7.45
N VAL A 186 -1.89 -1.65 -6.41
CA VAL A 186 -3.08 -1.98 -5.59
C VAL A 186 -3.53 -0.77 -4.77
N GLY A 187 -2.60 -0.04 -4.15
CA GLY A 187 -2.90 1.17 -3.36
C GLY A 187 -3.46 0.92 -1.96
N MET A 188 -3.48 -0.33 -1.48
CA MET A 188 -3.88 -0.64 -0.10
C MET A 188 -3.24 -1.92 0.43
N VAL A 189 -3.21 -2.07 1.76
CA VAL A 189 -2.66 -3.23 2.48
C VAL A 189 -3.57 -3.67 3.63
N ALA A 190 -3.44 -4.92 4.04
CA ALA A 190 -4.04 -5.44 5.26
C ALA A 190 -3.08 -5.32 6.45
N GLY A 191 -3.61 -4.95 7.62
CA GLY A 191 -2.85 -4.88 8.87
C GLY A 191 -2.94 -6.16 9.70
N ASP A 192 -3.96 -6.97 9.47
CA ASP A 192 -4.26 -8.22 10.17
C ASP A 192 -5.21 -9.09 9.32
N GLU A 193 -5.51 -10.31 9.78
CA GLU A 193 -6.37 -11.26 9.05
C GLU A 193 -7.79 -10.68 8.86
N GLU A 194 -8.31 -10.02 9.88
CA GLU A 194 -9.66 -9.46 9.93
C GLU A 194 -9.85 -8.24 9.01
N SER A 195 -8.78 -7.59 8.59
CA SER A 195 -8.82 -6.45 7.66
C SER A 195 -9.62 -6.76 6.39
N TYR A 196 -9.46 -7.98 5.85
CA TYR A 196 -10.16 -8.41 4.63
C TYR A 196 -11.67 -8.61 4.82
N GLU A 197 -12.14 -8.80 6.06
CA GLU A 197 -13.56 -8.93 6.38
C GLU A 197 -14.17 -7.59 6.82
N VAL A 198 -13.50 -6.87 7.72
CA VAL A 198 -13.97 -5.60 8.27
C VAL A 198 -14.13 -4.54 7.17
N PHE A 199 -13.19 -4.51 6.23
CA PHE A 199 -13.15 -3.57 5.12
C PHE A 199 -13.48 -4.23 3.76
N ALA A 200 -14.21 -5.35 3.76
CA ALA A 200 -14.54 -6.13 2.56
C ALA A 200 -15.21 -5.29 1.45
N ASP A 201 -16.02 -4.29 1.81
CA ASP A 201 -16.70 -3.41 0.85
C ASP A 201 -15.72 -2.61 -0.05
N LEU A 202 -14.45 -2.48 0.35
CA LEU A 202 -13.37 -1.91 -0.46
C LEU A 202 -12.40 -2.98 -0.98
N PHE A 203 -11.97 -3.91 -0.12
CA PHE A 203 -11.01 -4.94 -0.53
C PHE A 203 -11.55 -5.82 -1.66
N TYR A 204 -12.82 -6.22 -1.64
CA TYR A 204 -13.32 -7.20 -2.62
C TYR A 204 -13.45 -6.63 -4.04
N PRO A 205 -13.94 -5.40 -4.25
CA PRO A 205 -13.83 -4.74 -5.56
C PRO A 205 -12.38 -4.64 -6.05
N VAL A 206 -11.45 -4.23 -5.17
CA VAL A 206 -10.01 -4.16 -5.50
C VAL A 206 -9.43 -5.52 -5.88
N ILE A 207 -9.80 -6.58 -5.16
CA ILE A 207 -9.40 -7.97 -5.46
C ILE A 207 -9.97 -8.40 -6.81
N LEU A 208 -11.24 -8.09 -7.08
CA LEU A 208 -11.90 -8.42 -8.34
C LEU A 208 -11.19 -7.78 -9.53
N GLU A 209 -10.86 -6.50 -9.45
CA GLU A 209 -10.14 -5.81 -10.52
C GLU A 209 -8.70 -6.35 -10.64
N ARG A 210 -7.97 -6.46 -9.52
CA ARG A 210 -6.57 -6.89 -9.51
C ARG A 210 -6.37 -8.31 -10.00
N HIS A 211 -7.34 -9.20 -9.75
CA HIS A 211 -7.29 -10.62 -10.11
C HIS A 211 -8.30 -10.96 -11.20
N ASN A 212 -8.45 -10.06 -12.17
CA ASN A 212 -9.09 -10.30 -13.48
C ASN A 212 -10.50 -10.94 -13.40
N GLY A 213 -11.29 -10.52 -12.41
CA GLY A 213 -12.67 -10.97 -12.23
C GLY A 213 -12.88 -12.00 -11.12
N TYR A 214 -11.84 -12.41 -10.38
CA TYR A 214 -12.02 -13.25 -9.20
C TYR A 214 -12.89 -12.53 -8.16
N ASN A 215 -14.06 -13.06 -7.85
CA ASN A 215 -14.99 -12.43 -6.91
C ASN A 215 -15.07 -13.22 -5.59
N PRO A 216 -14.48 -12.73 -4.48
CA PRO A 216 -14.49 -13.43 -3.19
C PRO A 216 -15.90 -13.60 -2.57
N HIS A 217 -16.93 -12.92 -3.09
CA HIS A 217 -18.31 -13.14 -2.66
C HIS A 217 -18.93 -14.43 -3.23
N THR A 218 -18.47 -14.88 -4.41
CA THR A 218 -19.12 -15.94 -5.19
C THR A 218 -18.20 -17.08 -5.56
N MET A 219 -16.89 -16.91 -5.40
CA MET A 219 -15.85 -17.88 -5.77
C MET A 219 -15.10 -18.36 -4.53
N THR A 220 -14.48 -19.52 -4.68
CA THR A 220 -13.61 -20.12 -3.67
C THR A 220 -12.23 -20.39 -4.27
N GLN A 221 -11.20 -20.28 -3.44
CA GLN A 221 -9.82 -20.43 -3.85
C GLN A 221 -9.39 -21.90 -3.69
N PRO A 222 -9.03 -22.61 -4.76
CA PRO A 222 -8.43 -23.93 -4.64
C PRO A 222 -6.97 -23.85 -4.17
N THR A 223 -6.56 -24.78 -3.32
CA THR A 223 -5.15 -24.99 -2.92
C THR A 223 -4.74 -26.42 -3.30
N ASP A 224 -3.64 -26.56 -4.04
CA ASP A 224 -3.15 -27.86 -4.48
C ASP A 224 -1.62 -27.85 -4.54
N LEU A 225 -1.00 -28.40 -3.50
CA LEU A 225 0.46 -28.56 -3.37
C LEU A 225 0.90 -30.01 -3.69
N ASP A 226 0.20 -30.72 -4.57
CA ASP A 226 0.61 -32.04 -5.07
C ASP A 226 1.49 -31.93 -6.31
N ALA A 227 2.81 -31.86 -6.09
CA ALA A 227 3.80 -31.76 -7.15
C ALA A 227 3.80 -32.96 -8.13
N SER A 228 3.23 -34.11 -7.75
CA SER A 228 3.16 -35.27 -8.65
C SER A 228 2.29 -35.04 -9.88
N LYS A 229 1.37 -34.05 -9.81
CA LYS A 229 0.47 -33.66 -10.91
C LYS A 229 1.17 -32.84 -11.99
N ILE A 230 2.38 -32.33 -11.75
CA ILE A 230 3.14 -31.59 -12.76
C ILE A 230 3.60 -32.51 -13.89
N ARG A 231 3.28 -32.12 -15.12
CA ARG A 231 3.68 -32.81 -16.35
C ARG A 231 4.77 -32.01 -17.06
N GLY A 232 5.84 -32.69 -17.45
CA GLY A 232 7.03 -32.04 -18.01
C GLY A 232 7.82 -31.30 -16.93
N GLY A 233 8.21 -30.05 -17.20
CA GLY A 233 8.93 -29.20 -16.25
C GLY A 233 10.45 -29.31 -16.30
N GLN A 234 11.02 -29.96 -17.33
CA GLN A 234 12.42 -29.80 -17.70
C GLN A 234 12.50 -28.94 -18.97
N PHE A 235 13.04 -27.74 -18.86
CA PHE A 235 13.25 -26.84 -19.98
C PHE A 235 14.59 -27.09 -20.69
N ASP A 236 14.71 -26.53 -21.90
CA ASP A 236 15.96 -26.50 -22.66
C ASP A 236 16.93 -25.49 -22.04
N GLU A 237 17.98 -25.99 -21.39
CA GLU A 237 18.93 -25.18 -20.61
C GLU A 237 19.84 -24.30 -21.48
N ARG A 238 19.75 -24.40 -22.82
CA ARG A 238 20.35 -23.42 -23.73
C ARG A 238 19.67 -22.05 -23.64
N TYR A 239 18.39 -22.04 -23.27
CA TYR A 239 17.59 -20.81 -23.13
C TYR A 239 17.33 -20.48 -21.67
N VAL A 240 17.03 -21.49 -20.84
CA VAL A 240 16.66 -21.28 -19.43
C VAL A 240 17.89 -21.34 -18.52
N LEU A 241 18.19 -20.22 -17.86
CA LEU A 241 19.34 -20.03 -16.98
C LEU A 241 19.06 -20.45 -15.53
N SER A 242 17.84 -20.19 -15.05
CA SER A 242 17.43 -20.53 -13.69
C SER A 242 15.92 -20.58 -13.55
N THR A 243 15.47 -21.37 -12.57
CA THR A 243 14.06 -21.56 -12.23
C THR A 243 13.85 -21.28 -10.75
N ARG A 244 12.73 -20.63 -10.42
CA ARG A 244 12.40 -20.22 -9.05
C ARG A 244 10.89 -20.31 -8.82
N VAL A 245 10.49 -20.75 -7.64
CA VAL A 245 9.11 -20.71 -7.14
C VAL A 245 9.14 -20.04 -5.77
N ARG A 246 8.32 -18.99 -5.59
CA ARG A 246 8.18 -18.29 -4.31
C ARG A 246 6.72 -18.16 -3.89
N THR A 247 6.46 -18.14 -2.60
CA THR A 247 5.17 -17.73 -2.01
C THR A 247 5.40 -17.02 -0.67
N GLY A 248 4.35 -16.42 -0.12
CA GLY A 248 4.32 -15.92 1.25
C GLY A 248 3.44 -16.79 2.15
N ARG A 249 3.72 -16.80 3.45
CA ARG A 249 2.80 -17.33 4.48
C ARG A 249 2.78 -16.41 5.70
N SER A 250 1.59 -16.26 6.29
CA SER A 250 1.35 -15.47 7.50
C SER A 250 0.92 -16.35 8.65
N ILE A 251 1.56 -16.24 9.81
CA ILE A 251 1.13 -16.91 11.04
C ILE A 251 -0.15 -16.28 11.61
N ARG A 252 -1.20 -17.08 11.80
CA ARG A 252 -2.48 -16.67 12.37
C ARG A 252 -2.33 -16.18 13.82
N GLY A 253 -3.12 -15.16 14.17
CA GLY A 253 -3.12 -14.57 15.51
C GLY A 253 -2.10 -13.44 15.73
N PHE A 254 -1.27 -13.12 14.73
CA PHE A 254 -0.34 -11.99 14.75
C PHE A 254 -0.72 -10.95 13.69
N SER A 255 -0.62 -9.67 14.02
CA SER A 255 -0.81 -8.62 13.02
C SER A 255 0.25 -8.70 11.92
N LEU A 256 -0.14 -8.36 10.69
CA LEU A 256 0.74 -8.30 9.52
C LEU A 256 1.76 -7.15 9.63
N PRO A 257 2.84 -7.14 8.83
CA PRO A 257 3.92 -6.15 8.90
C PRO A 257 3.51 -4.67 9.00
N PRO A 258 2.44 -4.18 8.34
CA PRO A 258 2.01 -2.78 8.48
C PRO A 258 1.61 -2.40 9.91
N ALA A 259 1.00 -3.32 10.65
CA ALA A 259 0.42 -3.05 11.97
C ALA A 259 1.20 -3.68 13.14
N CYS A 260 1.97 -4.74 12.90
CA CYS A 260 2.66 -5.49 13.97
C CYS A 260 3.50 -4.62 14.90
N THR A 261 3.44 -4.94 16.18
CA THR A 261 4.35 -4.44 17.21
C THR A 261 5.71 -5.16 17.13
N ARG A 262 6.73 -4.63 17.81
CA ARG A 262 8.02 -5.33 17.94
C ARG A 262 7.87 -6.71 18.61
N ALA A 263 6.95 -6.84 19.57
CA ALA A 263 6.71 -8.10 20.27
C ALA A 263 6.11 -9.16 19.34
N GLU A 264 5.06 -8.82 18.59
CA GLU A 264 4.47 -9.73 17.60
C GLU A 264 5.50 -10.14 16.53
N ARG A 265 6.28 -9.18 16.02
CA ARG A 265 7.31 -9.47 15.02
C ARG A 265 8.39 -10.45 15.53
N ARG A 266 8.84 -10.27 16.77
CA ARG A 266 9.79 -11.18 17.43
C ARG A 266 9.19 -12.56 17.65
N GLU A 267 7.91 -12.64 18.00
CA GLU A 267 7.23 -13.92 18.19
C GLU A 267 7.06 -14.68 16.86
N VAL A 268 6.70 -13.97 15.77
CA VAL A 268 6.71 -14.54 14.41
C VAL A 268 8.11 -15.06 14.06
N GLN A 269 9.17 -14.29 14.32
CA GLN A 269 10.55 -14.74 14.09
C GLN A 269 10.85 -16.02 14.88
N ARG A 270 10.50 -16.06 16.17
CA ARG A 270 10.76 -17.22 17.03
C ARG A 270 10.04 -18.47 16.52
N ILE A 271 8.74 -18.36 16.24
CA ILE A 271 7.92 -19.48 15.73
C ILE A 271 8.51 -20.03 14.43
N VAL A 272 8.84 -19.14 13.49
CA VAL A 272 9.36 -19.55 12.18
C VAL A 272 10.77 -20.11 12.30
N ALA A 273 11.66 -19.48 13.06
CA ALA A 273 13.03 -19.98 13.27
C ALA A 273 13.03 -21.36 13.95
N ASP A 274 12.19 -21.56 14.97
CA ASP A 274 12.04 -22.85 15.66
C ASP A 274 11.55 -23.95 14.70
N ALA A 275 10.58 -23.64 13.83
CA ALA A 275 10.11 -24.58 12.81
C ALA A 275 11.19 -24.89 11.77
N LEU A 276 11.92 -23.89 11.29
CA LEU A 276 13.00 -24.06 10.31
C LEU A 276 14.18 -24.86 10.88
N ALA A 277 14.46 -24.74 12.18
CA ALA A 277 15.47 -25.54 12.87
C ALA A 277 15.10 -27.03 12.96
N GLY A 278 13.81 -27.37 12.87
CA GLY A 278 13.31 -28.74 12.84
C GLY A 278 13.42 -29.44 11.49
N LEU A 279 13.76 -28.72 10.42
CA LEU A 279 13.90 -29.30 9.08
C LEU A 279 15.11 -30.22 8.97
N GLN A 280 14.94 -31.36 8.28
CA GLN A 280 15.95 -32.41 8.17
C GLN A 280 16.27 -32.77 6.71
N GLY A 281 17.38 -33.51 6.53
CA GLY A 281 17.80 -34.01 5.21
C GLY A 281 18.19 -32.88 4.25
N GLU A 282 17.65 -32.90 3.03
CA GLU A 282 17.93 -31.86 2.01
C GLU A 282 17.38 -30.46 2.38
N LEU A 283 16.47 -30.40 3.37
CA LEU A 283 15.89 -29.17 3.87
C LEU A 283 16.57 -28.68 5.14
N GLU A 284 17.57 -29.37 5.67
CA GLU A 284 18.32 -28.89 6.83
C GLU A 284 19.12 -27.63 6.45
N GLY A 285 19.12 -26.62 7.32
CA GLY A 285 19.68 -25.30 7.02
C GLY A 285 20.09 -24.50 8.24
N HIS A 286 20.45 -23.24 8.01
CA HIS A 286 20.89 -22.31 9.04
C HIS A 286 20.12 -20.99 8.97
N TYR A 287 19.79 -20.43 10.14
CA TYR A 287 19.10 -19.16 10.28
C TYR A 287 20.09 -18.04 10.63
N TYR A 288 20.08 -16.96 9.87
CA TYR A 288 20.88 -15.76 10.06
C TYR A 288 20.01 -14.61 10.53
N HIS A 289 20.25 -14.12 11.75
CA HIS A 289 19.60 -12.92 12.28
C HIS A 289 20.23 -11.68 11.64
N LEU A 290 19.44 -10.81 10.99
CA LEU A 290 19.99 -9.63 10.32
C LEU A 290 20.68 -8.65 11.30
N ALA A 291 20.22 -8.60 12.56
CA ALA A 291 20.77 -7.71 13.57
C ALA A 291 22.16 -8.15 14.09
N GLU A 292 22.49 -9.45 13.97
CA GLU A 292 23.69 -10.06 14.54
C GLU A 292 24.65 -10.58 13.45
N MET A 293 24.29 -10.37 12.18
CA MET A 293 25.03 -10.85 11.02
C MET A 293 26.40 -10.18 10.91
N THR A 294 27.43 -10.99 10.74
CA THR A 294 28.79 -10.49 10.47
C THR A 294 28.90 -9.92 9.06
N GLU A 295 29.85 -9.01 8.80
CA GLU A 295 30.05 -8.48 7.44
C GLU A 295 30.47 -9.58 6.45
N GLN A 296 31.12 -10.66 6.91
CA GLN A 296 31.47 -11.80 6.07
C GLN A 296 30.22 -12.58 5.65
N GLU A 297 29.32 -12.89 6.58
CA GLU A 297 28.04 -13.56 6.27
C GLU A 297 27.18 -12.71 5.36
N LYS A 298 27.14 -11.40 5.63
CA LYS A 298 26.42 -10.43 4.81
C LYS A 298 26.94 -10.40 3.38
N GLN A 299 28.26 -10.31 3.20
CA GLN A 299 28.86 -10.34 1.86
C GLN A 299 28.55 -11.68 1.16
N GLN A 300 28.68 -12.81 1.86
CA GLN A 300 28.37 -14.12 1.30
C GLN A 300 26.91 -14.22 0.85
N LEU A 301 25.95 -13.75 1.66
CA LEU A 301 24.53 -13.75 1.32
C LEU A 301 24.20 -12.76 0.20
N THR A 302 24.96 -11.66 0.06
CA THR A 302 24.87 -10.76 -1.09
C THR A 302 25.36 -11.45 -2.36
N ASP A 303 26.52 -12.13 -2.31
CA ASP A 303 27.09 -12.84 -3.47
C ASP A 303 26.20 -14.01 -3.92
N ASP A 304 25.50 -14.64 -2.97
CA ASP A 304 24.50 -15.68 -3.25
C ASP A 304 23.14 -15.13 -3.72
N HIS A 305 22.94 -13.81 -3.72
CA HIS A 305 21.67 -13.12 -3.99
C HIS A 305 20.53 -13.49 -3.04
N PHE A 306 20.86 -13.78 -1.78
CA PHE A 306 19.91 -14.17 -0.73
C PHE A 306 19.57 -13.04 0.24
N LEU A 307 20.45 -12.04 0.36
CA LEU A 307 20.26 -10.93 1.27
C LEU A 307 19.17 -9.97 0.76
N PHE A 308 18.26 -9.58 1.65
CA PHE A 308 17.33 -8.48 1.39
C PHE A 308 17.71 -7.25 2.23
N GLY A 309 17.68 -6.08 1.60
CA GLY A 309 18.00 -4.81 2.24
C GLY A 309 16.80 -4.13 2.91
N LYS A 310 17.08 -3.09 3.71
CA LYS A 310 16.03 -2.28 4.33
C LYS A 310 15.07 -1.73 3.26
N PRO A 311 13.74 -1.93 3.39
CA PRO A 311 12.76 -1.37 2.47
C PRO A 311 12.97 0.14 2.28
N ALA A 312 13.13 0.56 1.02
CA ALA A 312 13.25 1.97 0.64
C ALA A 312 12.26 2.38 -0.46
N SER A 313 11.45 1.44 -0.96
CA SER A 313 10.30 1.75 -1.81
C SER A 313 9.31 2.61 -1.03
N LEU A 314 8.82 3.69 -1.64
CA LEU A 314 7.84 4.58 -1.02
C LEU A 314 6.55 3.85 -0.64
N PHE A 315 6.16 2.84 -1.42
CA PHE A 315 5.04 1.96 -1.09
C PHE A 315 5.27 1.25 0.26
N MET A 316 6.45 0.66 0.49
CA MET A 316 6.75 -0.04 1.74
C MET A 316 7.01 0.88 2.94
N ILE A 317 7.51 2.10 2.69
CA ILE A 317 7.72 3.10 3.74
C ILE A 317 6.38 3.65 4.22
N SER A 318 5.48 4.01 3.29
CA SER A 318 4.14 4.56 3.60
C SER A 318 3.24 3.54 4.32
N THR A 319 3.41 2.24 4.07
CA THR A 319 2.75 1.16 4.82
C THR A 319 3.41 0.83 6.16
N ARG A 320 4.45 1.57 6.56
CA ARG A 320 5.18 1.37 7.82
C ARG A 320 5.84 -0.02 7.96
N MET A 321 6.12 -0.70 6.85
CA MET A 321 6.73 -2.04 6.85
C MET A 321 8.23 -2.00 7.17
N ALA A 322 8.87 -0.83 6.98
CA ALA A 322 10.28 -0.59 7.32
C ALA A 322 10.55 -0.30 8.83
N ARG A 323 9.51 -0.33 9.69
CA ARG A 323 9.64 0.02 11.12
C ARG A 323 10.59 -0.90 11.86
N ASP A 324 11.32 -0.32 12.81
CA ASP A 324 12.26 -0.97 13.73
C ASP A 324 13.36 -1.80 13.05
N TRP A 325 13.65 -1.55 11.76
CA TRP A 325 14.68 -2.31 11.04
C TRP A 325 16.07 -2.24 11.72
N PRO A 326 16.82 -3.36 11.83
CA PRO A 326 16.55 -4.72 11.35
C PRO A 326 15.92 -5.67 12.38
N ASP A 327 15.31 -5.15 13.46
CA ASP A 327 14.76 -5.96 14.57
C ASP A 327 13.82 -7.06 14.06
N ALA A 328 14.07 -8.29 14.53
CA ALA A 328 13.34 -9.51 14.21
C ALA A 328 13.24 -9.89 12.73
N ARG A 329 14.21 -9.46 11.90
CA ARG A 329 14.34 -9.92 10.51
C ARG A 329 15.47 -10.94 10.40
N GLY A 330 15.32 -11.86 9.47
CA GLY A 330 16.36 -12.85 9.22
C GLY A 330 16.13 -13.63 7.95
N ILE A 331 17.15 -14.41 7.61
CA ILE A 331 17.22 -15.24 6.42
C ILE A 331 17.56 -16.64 6.87
N TRP A 332 16.88 -17.62 6.32
CA TRP A 332 17.25 -19.01 6.47
C TRP A 332 17.44 -19.64 5.11
N HIS A 333 18.45 -20.49 4.94
CA HIS A 333 18.56 -21.32 3.75
C HIS A 333 19.08 -22.71 4.09
N ASN A 334 18.73 -23.69 3.26
CA ASN A 334 19.27 -25.04 3.34
C ASN A 334 20.76 -25.08 2.97
N LYS A 335 21.44 -26.17 3.34
CA LYS A 335 22.89 -26.37 3.05
C LYS A 335 23.22 -26.28 1.55
N GLN A 336 22.30 -26.73 0.69
CA GLN A 336 22.48 -26.74 -0.77
C GLN A 336 22.15 -25.40 -1.43
N LYS A 337 21.70 -24.37 -0.69
CA LYS A 337 21.35 -23.05 -1.22
C LYS A 337 20.25 -23.11 -2.32
N THR A 338 19.30 -24.04 -2.17
CA THR A 338 18.19 -24.28 -3.11
C THR A 338 16.81 -24.10 -2.50
N PHE A 339 16.73 -23.89 -1.18
CA PHE A 339 15.51 -23.57 -0.44
C PHE A 339 15.85 -22.47 0.58
N LEU A 340 15.10 -21.38 0.55
CA LEU A 340 15.37 -20.13 1.25
C LEU A 340 14.06 -19.61 1.86
N VAL A 341 14.14 -19.05 3.06
CA VAL A 341 13.02 -18.40 3.73
C VAL A 341 13.46 -17.04 4.25
N TRP A 342 12.79 -15.99 3.79
CA TRP A 342 12.92 -14.66 4.39
C TRP A 342 11.87 -14.50 5.48
N VAL A 343 12.26 -13.88 6.59
CA VAL A 343 11.39 -13.70 7.76
C VAL A 343 11.24 -12.21 8.07
N ASN A 344 9.98 -11.77 8.19
CA ASN A 344 9.56 -10.41 8.53
C ASN A 344 10.03 -9.30 7.56
N GLU A 345 10.09 -9.60 6.27
CA GLU A 345 10.44 -8.63 5.22
C GLU A 345 9.16 -7.87 4.76
N GLU A 346 8.51 -8.33 3.70
CA GLU A 346 7.22 -7.82 3.21
C GLU A 346 6.02 -8.55 3.86
N ASP A 347 6.19 -9.81 4.20
CA ASP A 347 5.22 -10.66 4.90
C ASP A 347 5.91 -11.35 6.09
N HIS A 348 5.15 -12.11 6.91
CA HIS A 348 5.75 -12.90 8.00
C HIS A 348 6.83 -13.84 7.47
N THR A 349 6.55 -14.54 6.37
CA THR A 349 7.52 -15.38 5.67
C THR A 349 7.41 -15.26 4.16
N ARG A 350 8.56 -15.34 3.48
CA ARG A 350 8.64 -15.56 2.02
C ARG A 350 9.45 -16.82 1.77
N VAL A 351 8.78 -17.88 1.34
CA VAL A 351 9.37 -19.20 1.09
C VAL A 351 9.72 -19.33 -0.37
N ILE A 352 10.96 -19.70 -0.66
CA ILE A 352 11.55 -19.69 -2.00
C ILE A 352 12.26 -21.03 -2.23
N SER A 353 11.92 -21.70 -3.34
CA SER A 353 12.70 -22.79 -3.90
C SER A 353 13.29 -22.33 -5.22
N MET A 354 14.58 -22.54 -5.44
CA MET A 354 15.24 -22.12 -6.68
C MET A 354 16.44 -22.99 -7.01
N GLU A 355 16.80 -23.04 -8.30
CA GLU A 355 18.03 -23.64 -8.78
C GLU A 355 18.45 -23.08 -10.15
N LYS A 356 19.73 -23.24 -10.49
CA LYS A 356 20.22 -23.00 -11.85
C LYS A 356 19.71 -24.09 -12.80
N GLY A 357 19.55 -23.74 -14.07
CA GLY A 357 19.02 -24.64 -15.10
C GLY A 357 17.49 -24.69 -15.14
N GLY A 358 16.98 -25.67 -15.88
CA GLY A 358 15.59 -25.69 -16.36
C GLY A 358 14.64 -26.66 -15.65
N ASN A 359 15.04 -27.27 -14.53
CA ASN A 359 14.24 -28.32 -13.87
C ASN A 359 13.20 -27.76 -12.89
N MET A 360 12.19 -27.09 -13.44
CA MET A 360 11.05 -26.55 -12.68
C MET A 360 10.31 -27.62 -11.87
N LYS A 361 10.20 -28.85 -12.39
CA LYS A 361 9.52 -29.93 -11.67
C LYS A 361 10.20 -30.22 -10.34
N ARG A 362 11.54 -30.38 -10.33
CA ARG A 362 12.32 -30.61 -9.10
C ARG A 362 12.25 -29.41 -8.14
N VAL A 363 12.29 -28.18 -8.68
CA VAL A 363 12.12 -26.96 -7.87
C VAL A 363 10.77 -26.98 -7.16
N PHE A 364 9.70 -27.32 -7.86
CA PHE A 364 8.34 -27.35 -7.31
C PHE A 364 8.12 -28.53 -6.35
N GLU A 365 8.71 -29.70 -6.61
CA GLU A 365 8.70 -30.84 -5.67
C GLU A 365 9.34 -30.46 -4.33
N ARG A 366 10.52 -29.83 -4.37
CA ARG A 366 11.20 -29.32 -3.17
C ARG A 366 10.39 -28.24 -2.48
N PHE A 367 9.79 -27.32 -3.25
CA PHE A 367 8.93 -26.25 -2.72
C PHE A 367 7.72 -26.80 -1.95
N CYS A 368 6.97 -27.73 -2.55
CA CYS A 368 5.80 -28.34 -1.93
C CYS A 368 6.18 -29.17 -0.70
N LYS A 369 7.28 -29.92 -0.76
CA LYS A 369 7.80 -30.68 0.38
C LYS A 369 8.21 -29.76 1.53
N GLY A 370 8.96 -28.71 1.23
CA GLY A 370 9.42 -27.73 2.22
C GLY A 370 8.26 -26.98 2.89
N LEU A 371 7.30 -26.50 2.11
CA LEU A 371 6.11 -25.84 2.67
C LEU A 371 5.30 -26.74 3.60
N LYS A 372 5.00 -27.97 3.17
CA LYS A 372 4.24 -28.93 3.99
C LYS A 372 4.96 -29.27 5.29
N GLU A 373 6.28 -29.40 5.25
CA GLU A 373 7.06 -29.72 6.45
C GLU A 373 7.15 -28.53 7.42
N VAL A 374 7.34 -27.31 6.90
CA VAL A 374 7.30 -26.09 7.72
C VAL A 374 5.92 -25.92 8.35
N GLU A 375 4.84 -26.12 7.60
CA GLU A 375 3.47 -26.06 8.10
C GLU A 375 3.24 -27.09 9.21
N ARG A 376 3.66 -28.35 8.98
CA ARG A 376 3.56 -29.44 9.96
C ARG A 376 4.24 -29.08 11.28
N LEU A 377 5.46 -28.55 11.23
CA LEU A 377 6.24 -28.16 12.41
C LEU A 377 5.64 -26.96 13.17
N ILE A 378 5.05 -26.00 12.45
CA ILE A 378 4.33 -24.87 13.04
C ILE A 378 3.04 -25.36 13.73
N MET A 379 2.29 -26.27 13.10
CA MET A 379 1.07 -26.88 13.65
C MET A 379 1.35 -27.73 14.90
N GLU A 380 2.46 -28.47 14.95
CA GLU A 380 2.86 -29.22 16.14
C GLU A 380 3.07 -28.33 17.38
N LYS A 381 3.35 -27.05 17.17
CA LYS A 381 3.50 -26.04 18.24
C LYS A 381 2.21 -25.27 18.53
N GLY A 382 1.09 -25.64 17.89
CA GLY A 382 -0.23 -25.04 18.11
C GLY A 382 -0.49 -23.77 17.31
N TRP A 383 0.28 -23.50 16.26
CA TRP A 383 0.10 -22.34 15.38
C TRP A 383 -0.43 -22.76 14.01
N GLU A 384 -1.05 -21.83 13.30
CA GLU A 384 -1.62 -22.06 11.97
C GLU A 384 -1.19 -20.97 11.00
N PHE A 385 -1.27 -21.23 9.69
CA PHE A 385 -1.23 -20.17 8.70
C PHE A 385 -2.59 -19.48 8.56
N MET A 386 -2.58 -18.18 8.29
CA MET A 386 -3.78 -17.43 7.91
C MET A 386 -4.27 -17.92 6.55
N TRP A 387 -5.43 -18.57 6.55
CA TRP A 387 -6.05 -19.12 5.35
C TRP A 387 -7.57 -19.17 5.51
N ASN A 388 -8.30 -18.86 4.44
CA ASN A 388 -9.72 -19.15 4.35
C ASN A 388 -10.13 -19.56 2.92
N GLU A 389 -11.33 -20.12 2.78
CA GLU A 389 -11.82 -20.66 1.52
C GLU A 389 -12.04 -19.58 0.42
N ARG A 390 -12.26 -18.32 0.80
CA ARG A 390 -12.62 -17.25 -0.14
C ARG A 390 -11.42 -16.59 -0.78
N VAL A 391 -10.34 -16.37 -0.02
CA VAL A 391 -9.15 -15.67 -0.50
C VAL A 391 -7.87 -16.51 -0.40
N GLY A 392 -7.96 -17.78 0.02
CA GLY A 392 -6.81 -18.66 0.19
C GLY A 392 -5.89 -18.18 1.31
N TYR A 393 -4.58 -18.29 1.08
CA TYR A 393 -3.58 -17.78 2.02
C TYR A 393 -3.59 -16.25 2.06
N ILE A 394 -3.60 -15.72 3.27
CA ILE A 394 -3.68 -14.28 3.52
C ILE A 394 -2.28 -13.69 3.67
N LEU A 395 -2.02 -12.65 2.90
CA LEU A 395 -0.79 -11.86 2.90
C LEU A 395 -1.13 -10.37 2.97
N THR A 396 -0.10 -9.56 3.21
CA THR A 396 -0.23 -8.11 3.44
C THR A 396 -0.83 -7.38 2.25
N CYS A 397 -0.32 -7.66 1.05
CA CYS A 397 -0.78 -7.01 -0.17
C CYS A 397 -1.89 -7.85 -0.83
N PRO A 398 -3.04 -7.26 -1.22
CA PRO A 398 -4.12 -7.97 -1.91
C PRO A 398 -3.67 -8.66 -3.21
N SER A 399 -2.62 -8.18 -3.87
CA SER A 399 -2.07 -8.83 -5.07
C SER A 399 -1.47 -10.20 -4.78
N ASN A 400 -1.09 -10.50 -3.54
CA ASN A 400 -0.44 -11.75 -3.14
C ASN A 400 -1.43 -12.75 -2.49
N LEU A 401 -2.74 -12.47 -2.49
CA LEU A 401 -3.74 -13.42 -2.00
C LEU A 401 -3.76 -14.74 -2.80
N GLY A 402 -4.44 -15.73 -2.24
CA GLY A 402 -4.71 -17.00 -2.88
C GLY A 402 -3.58 -17.98 -2.66
N THR A 403 -2.84 -18.24 -3.71
CA THR A 403 -1.63 -19.07 -3.65
C THR A 403 -0.42 -18.28 -3.14
N GLY A 404 -0.44 -16.95 -3.28
CA GLY A 404 0.74 -16.08 -3.15
C GLY A 404 1.89 -16.45 -4.08
N LEU A 405 1.66 -17.36 -5.03
CA LEU A 405 2.70 -18.06 -5.75
C LEU A 405 3.18 -17.24 -6.94
N ARG A 406 4.50 -17.07 -7.03
CA ARG A 406 5.18 -16.56 -8.22
C ARG A 406 6.26 -17.56 -8.63
N THR A 407 6.02 -18.22 -9.73
CA THR A 407 6.96 -19.07 -10.44
C THR A 407 7.64 -18.22 -11.49
N SER A 408 8.96 -18.11 -11.43
CA SER A 408 9.75 -17.22 -12.27
C SER A 408 10.92 -17.97 -12.91
N ILE A 409 11.27 -17.57 -14.13
CA ILE A 409 12.26 -18.24 -14.97
C ILE A 409 13.11 -17.18 -15.64
N HIS A 410 14.42 -17.28 -15.49
CA HIS A 410 15.35 -16.50 -16.29
C HIS A 410 15.59 -17.21 -17.62
N ILE A 411 15.19 -16.57 -18.72
CA ILE A 411 15.25 -17.13 -20.07
C ILE A 411 15.87 -16.14 -21.06
N THR A 412 16.72 -16.63 -21.95
CA THR A 412 17.35 -15.86 -23.02
C THR A 412 16.54 -15.99 -24.31
N LEU A 413 16.09 -14.85 -24.87
CA LEU A 413 15.20 -14.79 -26.05
C LEU A 413 15.65 -13.71 -27.07
N PRO A 414 16.82 -13.85 -27.70
CA PRO A 414 17.43 -12.82 -28.54
C PRO A 414 16.70 -12.55 -29.87
N HIS A 415 15.98 -13.52 -30.42
CA HIS A 415 15.20 -13.35 -31.64
C HIS A 415 13.78 -12.87 -31.32
N LEU A 416 13.11 -13.51 -30.37
CA LEU A 416 11.74 -13.19 -30.01
C LEU A 416 11.59 -11.77 -29.45
N SER A 417 12.59 -11.28 -28.71
CA SER A 417 12.63 -9.90 -28.19
C SER A 417 12.70 -8.81 -29.28
N LYS A 418 13.19 -9.15 -30.48
CA LYS A 418 13.29 -8.22 -31.63
C LYS A 418 12.01 -8.17 -32.45
N VAL A 419 11.05 -9.05 -32.20
CA VAL A 419 9.77 -9.04 -32.91
C VAL A 419 8.92 -7.90 -32.35
N THR A 420 9.00 -6.74 -33.00
CA THR A 420 8.44 -5.44 -32.56
C THR A 420 6.94 -5.47 -32.22
N HIS A 421 6.18 -6.41 -32.81
CA HIS A 421 4.73 -6.55 -32.61
C HIS A 421 4.31 -7.59 -31.57
N LEU A 422 5.25 -8.32 -30.96
CA LEU A 422 4.93 -9.38 -30.01
C LEU A 422 4.28 -8.82 -28.74
N CYS A 423 4.75 -7.63 -28.30
CA CYS A 423 4.19 -6.90 -27.18
C CYS A 423 2.73 -6.47 -27.43
N GLU A 424 2.44 -5.99 -28.64
CA GLU A 424 1.09 -5.53 -29.02
C GLU A 424 0.12 -6.70 -29.25
N LYS A 425 0.61 -7.83 -29.77
CA LYS A 425 -0.23 -8.97 -30.14
C LYS A 425 -0.33 -10.08 -29.08
N MET A 426 0.62 -10.18 -28.14
CA MET A 426 0.52 -11.09 -26.99
C MET A 426 -0.10 -10.42 -25.76
N ALA A 427 -0.22 -9.09 -25.71
CA ALA A 427 -0.96 -8.41 -24.65
C ALA A 427 -2.37 -9.02 -24.43
N PRO A 428 -3.17 -9.33 -25.47
CA PRO A 428 -4.46 -9.99 -25.28
C PRO A 428 -4.38 -11.42 -24.74
N LEU A 429 -3.25 -12.14 -24.88
CA LEU A 429 -3.11 -13.50 -24.34
C LEU A 429 -2.99 -13.55 -22.83
N PHE A 430 -2.32 -12.52 -22.28
CA PHE A 430 -2.06 -12.37 -20.86
C PHE A 430 -3.02 -11.36 -20.21
N LEU A 431 -3.80 -10.61 -21.00
CA LEU A 431 -4.76 -9.58 -20.57
C LEU A 431 -6.07 -9.67 -21.36
N PRO A 432 -6.96 -10.63 -21.10
CA PRO A 432 -8.32 -10.56 -21.60
C PRO A 432 -9.07 -9.47 -20.79
N GLY A 433 -9.26 -8.28 -21.39
CA GLY A 433 -10.17 -7.25 -20.84
C GLY A 433 -9.60 -5.84 -20.69
N GLN A 434 -8.30 -5.61 -20.89
CA GLN A 434 -7.72 -4.26 -20.86
C GLN A 434 -7.29 -3.83 -22.26
N ALA A 435 -8.24 -3.24 -22.99
CA ALA A 435 -7.96 -2.51 -24.21
C ALA A 435 -7.27 -1.18 -23.86
N GLN A 436 -6.19 -0.86 -24.58
CA GLN A 436 -5.38 0.36 -24.50
C GLN A 436 -4.20 0.29 -23.52
N SER A 437 -3.07 -0.25 -23.99
CA SER A 437 -1.78 0.47 -24.00
C SER A 437 -0.67 -0.42 -24.56
N SER A 438 -0.38 -0.25 -25.85
CA SER A 438 0.65 -0.93 -26.66
C SER A 438 2.11 -0.70 -26.21
N CYS A 439 2.32 0.11 -25.17
CA CYS A 439 3.63 0.40 -24.58
C CYS A 439 4.00 -0.56 -23.42
N LEU A 440 3.01 -1.26 -22.86
CA LEU A 440 3.13 -1.86 -21.53
C LEU A 440 4.00 -3.10 -21.44
N LEU A 441 4.29 -3.84 -22.51
CA LEU A 441 5.21 -4.98 -22.44
C LEU A 441 6.68 -4.55 -22.57
N ARG A 442 6.98 -3.39 -23.15
CA ARG A 442 8.34 -2.82 -23.09
C ARG A 442 8.67 -2.36 -21.67
N GLN A 443 7.68 -1.88 -20.93
CA GLN A 443 7.84 -1.41 -19.55
C GLN A 443 7.45 -2.47 -18.49
N ARG A 444 6.64 -3.49 -18.81
CA ARG A 444 6.29 -4.64 -17.93
C ARG A 444 7.06 -5.93 -18.18
N ALA A 445 7.70 -6.13 -19.34
CA ALA A 445 8.91 -6.97 -19.35
C ALA A 445 10.01 -6.35 -18.46
N LEU A 446 9.97 -5.01 -18.31
CA LEU A 446 10.76 -4.23 -17.35
C LEU A 446 10.12 -4.10 -15.94
N HIS A 447 8.86 -4.48 -15.72
CA HIS A 447 8.19 -4.48 -14.40
C HIS A 447 7.89 -5.89 -13.86
N ALA A 448 8.19 -6.95 -14.62
CA ALA A 448 8.58 -8.23 -14.04
C ALA A 448 9.83 -8.07 -13.14
N PHE A 449 10.56 -6.95 -13.22
CA PHE A 449 11.67 -6.60 -12.32
C PHE A 449 11.27 -6.01 -10.96
N ALA A 450 10.00 -5.75 -10.66
CA ALA A 450 9.61 -5.15 -9.37
C ALA A 450 9.22 -6.23 -8.34
N GLU A 451 10.19 -6.64 -7.51
CA GLU A 451 10.10 -7.28 -6.16
C GLU A 451 11.27 -8.25 -5.87
N THR A 452 12.40 -8.10 -6.56
CA THR A 452 13.71 -8.48 -6.03
C THR A 452 14.62 -7.28 -6.22
N ARG A 453 14.95 -6.63 -5.11
CA ARG A 453 15.83 -5.44 -5.06
C ARG A 453 17.30 -5.79 -5.29
N ASP A 454 17.59 -6.74 -6.18
CA ASP A 454 18.94 -7.26 -6.40
C ASP A 454 19.37 -7.30 -7.87
N TRP A 455 18.53 -6.78 -8.77
CA TRP A 455 18.97 -6.25 -10.06
C TRP A 455 18.48 -4.80 -10.10
N GLY A 456 19.43 -3.86 -10.00
CA GLY A 456 19.14 -2.44 -9.83
C GLY A 456 18.19 -1.90 -10.90
N GLU A 457 17.43 -0.88 -10.52
CA GLU A 457 16.56 -0.08 -11.41
C GLU A 457 17.30 0.63 -12.56
N ASP A 458 18.56 0.27 -12.85
CA ASP A 458 19.44 0.89 -13.86
C ASP A 458 20.32 -0.12 -14.63
N THR A 459 20.06 -1.43 -14.59
CA THR A 459 20.79 -2.36 -15.46
C THR A 459 20.05 -2.54 -16.79
N ASP A 460 20.61 -1.99 -17.87
CA ASP A 460 20.26 -2.32 -19.26
C ASP A 460 20.00 -3.82 -19.42
N VAL A 461 19.12 -4.21 -20.36
CA VAL A 461 18.89 -5.62 -20.72
C VAL A 461 20.21 -6.24 -21.18
N VAL A 462 20.94 -6.83 -20.24
CA VAL A 462 22.17 -7.57 -20.53
C VAL A 462 21.76 -8.82 -21.31
N ASP A 463 22.19 -8.94 -22.56
CA ASP A 463 22.14 -10.16 -23.35
C ASP A 463 20.76 -10.80 -23.61
N ALA A 464 19.69 -10.00 -23.68
CA ALA A 464 18.31 -10.46 -23.96
C ALA A 464 17.82 -11.56 -22.99
N VAL A 465 18.21 -11.44 -21.72
CA VAL A 465 17.71 -12.27 -20.61
C VAL A 465 16.47 -11.61 -20.00
N PHE A 466 15.41 -12.40 -19.79
CA PHE A 466 14.14 -11.96 -19.23
C PHE A 466 13.76 -12.78 -18.00
N ASP A 467 13.17 -12.15 -16.97
CA ASP A 467 12.45 -12.85 -15.90
C ASP A 467 10.97 -12.98 -16.28
N ILE A 468 10.55 -14.19 -16.63
CA ILE A 468 9.16 -14.49 -16.98
C ILE A 468 8.49 -15.19 -15.81
N SER A 469 7.33 -14.69 -15.38
CA SER A 469 6.57 -15.26 -14.27
C SER A 469 5.06 -15.23 -14.46
N ASN A 470 4.34 -16.05 -13.69
CA ASN A 470 2.88 -16.08 -13.75
C ASN A 470 2.29 -14.77 -13.23
N LEU A 471 1.28 -14.28 -13.95
CA LEU A 471 0.54 -13.09 -13.58
C LEU A 471 -0.46 -13.37 -12.44
N ASP A 472 -1.15 -14.51 -12.56
CA ASP A 472 -2.27 -14.88 -11.71
C ASP A 472 -1.81 -15.52 -10.40
N ARG A 473 -2.54 -15.21 -9.33
CA ARG A 473 -2.24 -15.69 -7.97
C ARG A 473 -3.47 -16.22 -7.24
N LEU A 474 -4.66 -15.81 -7.69
CA LEU A 474 -5.97 -16.11 -7.12
C LEU A 474 -6.87 -16.69 -8.24
N GLY A 475 -7.79 -17.57 -7.89
CA GLY A 475 -8.65 -18.31 -8.82
C GLY A 475 -8.14 -19.68 -9.26
N LEU A 476 -6.81 -19.89 -9.22
CA LEU A 476 -6.16 -21.12 -9.65
C LEU A 476 -5.27 -21.67 -8.53
N SER A 477 -5.12 -22.99 -8.50
CA SER A 477 -4.24 -23.67 -7.54
C SER A 477 -2.76 -23.56 -7.93
N GLU A 478 -1.87 -23.84 -6.98
CA GLU A 478 -0.42 -23.80 -7.19
C GLU A 478 0.04 -24.73 -8.33
N VAL A 479 -0.48 -25.95 -8.39
CA VAL A 479 -0.22 -26.91 -9.49
C VAL A 479 -0.65 -26.33 -10.84
N GLN A 480 -1.84 -25.70 -10.92
CA GLN A 480 -2.33 -25.12 -12.18
C GLN A 480 -1.45 -23.95 -12.63
N LEU A 481 -1.07 -23.06 -11.71
CA LEU A 481 -0.19 -21.93 -12.01
C LEU A 481 1.17 -22.39 -12.52
N VAL A 482 1.78 -23.40 -11.88
CA VAL A 482 3.07 -23.96 -12.32
C VAL A 482 2.94 -24.68 -13.66
N GLN A 483 1.86 -25.42 -13.90
CA GLN A 483 1.65 -26.07 -15.19
C GLN A 483 1.50 -25.04 -16.32
N MET A 484 0.73 -23.96 -16.10
CA MET A 484 0.62 -22.88 -17.09
C MET A 484 1.95 -22.22 -17.39
N MET A 485 2.81 -22.04 -16.37
CA MET A 485 4.17 -21.53 -16.57
C MET A 485 5.03 -22.49 -17.40
N ILE A 486 4.94 -23.79 -17.14
CA ILE A 486 5.65 -24.81 -17.93
C ILE A 486 5.20 -24.78 -19.39
N ASP A 487 3.89 -24.74 -19.63
CA ASP A 487 3.34 -24.75 -20.98
C ASP A 487 3.69 -23.45 -21.73
N GLY A 488 3.56 -22.30 -21.06
CA GLY A 488 3.90 -20.99 -21.61
C GLY A 488 5.39 -20.84 -21.95
N VAL A 489 6.29 -21.26 -21.06
CA VAL A 489 7.73 -21.16 -21.35
C VAL A 489 8.18 -22.14 -22.43
N ASN A 490 7.63 -23.36 -22.47
CA ASN A 490 7.90 -24.27 -23.59
C ASN A 490 7.46 -23.68 -24.94
N TYR A 491 6.33 -22.98 -24.95
CA TYR A 491 5.87 -22.27 -26.14
C TYR A 491 6.82 -21.14 -26.56
N LEU A 492 7.29 -20.33 -25.62
CA LEU A 492 8.26 -19.27 -25.91
C LEU A 492 9.58 -19.83 -26.47
N ILE A 493 10.06 -20.95 -25.93
CA ILE A 493 11.24 -21.66 -26.43
C ILE A 493 11.01 -22.19 -27.86
N ASP A 494 9.83 -22.73 -28.15
CA ASP A 494 9.47 -23.17 -29.51
C ASP A 494 9.44 -21.99 -30.50
N CYS A 495 8.88 -20.85 -30.09
CA CYS A 495 8.90 -19.62 -30.88
C CYS A 495 10.33 -19.14 -31.16
N GLU A 496 11.20 -19.11 -30.14
CA GLU A 496 12.60 -18.73 -30.31
C GLU A 496 13.31 -19.66 -31.31
N LYS A 497 13.15 -20.98 -31.17
CA LYS A 497 13.71 -21.99 -32.08
C LYS A 497 13.22 -21.88 -33.51
N LYS A 498 11.98 -21.43 -33.72
CA LYS A 498 11.43 -21.16 -35.07
C LYS A 498 12.07 -19.93 -35.67
N LEU A 499 12.18 -18.85 -34.91
CA LEU A 499 12.79 -17.61 -35.36
C LEU A 499 14.29 -17.77 -35.67
N GLU A 500 15.00 -18.58 -34.89
CA GLU A 500 16.41 -18.97 -35.18
C GLU A 500 16.55 -19.62 -36.57
N LYS A 501 15.52 -20.36 -37.02
CA LYS A 501 15.47 -21.04 -38.32
C LYS A 501 14.86 -20.17 -39.43
N GLY A 502 14.52 -18.91 -39.14
CA GLY A 502 13.84 -18.02 -40.08
C GLY A 502 12.40 -18.42 -40.39
N GLN A 503 11.73 -19.13 -39.48
CA GLN A 503 10.33 -19.54 -39.61
C GLN A 503 9.39 -18.56 -38.91
N ASP A 504 8.17 -18.44 -39.42
CA ASP A 504 7.12 -17.64 -38.78
C ASP A 504 6.59 -18.30 -37.50
N ILE A 505 6.11 -17.46 -36.59
CA ILE A 505 5.47 -17.86 -35.34
C ILE A 505 3.98 -17.50 -35.36
N HIS A 506 3.17 -18.31 -34.68
CA HIS A 506 1.76 -18.05 -34.45
C HIS A 506 1.57 -17.34 -33.10
N ILE A 507 0.41 -16.74 -32.85
CA ILE A 507 0.06 -16.17 -31.55
C ILE A 507 -1.11 -17.01 -31.00
N PRO A 508 -0.96 -17.72 -29.86
CA PRO A 508 -2.04 -18.55 -29.33
C PRO A 508 -3.28 -17.72 -29.00
N PRO A 509 -4.48 -18.31 -28.87
CA PRO A 509 -5.62 -17.57 -28.33
C PRO A 509 -5.41 -17.26 -26.82
N PRO A 510 -6.08 -16.22 -26.28
CA PRO A 510 -6.07 -15.94 -24.84
C PRO A 510 -6.57 -17.12 -24.01
N ILE A 511 -5.94 -17.32 -22.84
CA ILE A 511 -6.37 -18.34 -21.88
C ILE A 511 -7.47 -17.72 -21.00
N SER A 512 -8.67 -18.31 -21.02
CA SER A 512 -9.73 -17.92 -20.07
C SER A 512 -9.34 -18.39 -18.67
N GLN A 513 -9.24 -17.48 -17.70
CA GLN A 513 -8.89 -17.80 -16.31
C GLN A 513 -10.03 -18.52 -15.58
N PHE A 514 -11.26 -18.04 -15.78
CA PHE A 514 -12.47 -18.63 -15.22
C PHE A 514 -13.27 -19.30 -16.34
N LYS A 515 -13.83 -20.47 -16.08
CA LYS A 515 -14.74 -21.17 -17.00
C LYS A 515 -16.18 -20.83 -16.66
#